data_AF-A0A8T6H9I8-F1
#
_entry.id   AF-A0A8T6H9I8-F1
#
_cell.length_a   1.000
_cell.length_b   1.000
_cell.length_c   1.000
_cell.angle_alpha   90.00
_cell.angle_beta   90.00
_cell.angle_gamma   90.00
#
_symmetry.space_group_name_H-M   'P 1'
#
loop_
_entity.id
_entity.type
_entity.pdbx_description
1 polymer ?
#
loop_
_entity_poly.entity_id
_entity_poly.type
_entity_poly.pdbx_seq_one_letter_code
_entity_poly.pdbx_strand_id
1 'polypeptide(L)'
;MANAAQPRNFVKTRAMPNAVQAGESEYQAVAITEQNIPFFYSSGLLKPINAIDADYALDENIISYGDAGRWDWDWGVNGPMGELLGVPINGNIQLYYYRRDLFDDAGI
;
A
#
# COMPACT_ATOMS: atom_id res chain seq x y z
N MET A 1 -13.38 -42.27 -11.84
CA MET A 1 -13.73 -41.18 -10.90
C MET A 1 -12.53 -40.23 -10.85
N ALA A 2 -12.64 -39.07 -11.49
CA ALA A 2 -11.55 -38.11 -11.59
C ALA A 2 -11.61 -37.14 -10.40
N ASN A 3 -10.51 -37.03 -9.68
CA ASN A 3 -10.34 -36.13 -8.54
C ASN A 3 -10.24 -34.69 -9.07
N ALA A 4 -11.27 -33.89 -8.85
CA ALA A 4 -11.29 -32.49 -9.23
C ALA A 4 -10.33 -31.71 -8.31
N ALA A 5 -9.20 -31.30 -8.86
CA ALA A 5 -8.26 -30.42 -8.18
C ALA A 5 -8.98 -29.12 -7.77
N GLN A 6 -8.93 -28.79 -6.49
CA GLN A 6 -9.46 -27.55 -5.96
C GLN A 6 -8.80 -26.33 -6.64
N PRO A 7 -9.55 -25.23 -6.89
CA PRO A 7 -8.99 -24.04 -7.50
C PRO A 7 -7.84 -23.49 -6.65
N ARG A 8 -6.69 -23.26 -7.28
CA ARG A 8 -5.45 -22.84 -6.62
C ARG A 8 -5.65 -21.46 -6.01
N ASN A 9 -5.73 -21.44 -4.69
CA ASN A 9 -5.74 -20.24 -3.86
C ASN A 9 -4.48 -19.39 -4.09
N PHE A 10 -4.70 -18.15 -4.51
CA PHE A 10 -3.87 -16.94 -4.35
C PHE A 10 -2.39 -16.99 -4.81
N VAL A 11 -2.16 -16.45 -6.02
CA VAL A 11 -0.83 -16.02 -6.53
C VAL A 11 -0.34 -14.71 -5.86
N LYS A 12 -1.12 -14.10 -4.96
CA LYS A 12 -0.81 -12.77 -4.39
C LYS A 12 0.49 -12.68 -3.58
N THR A 13 0.93 -13.74 -2.91
CA THR A 13 2.06 -13.65 -1.96
C THR A 13 3.41 -14.00 -2.58
N ARG A 14 3.46 -14.70 -3.72
CA ARG A 14 4.74 -15.17 -4.30
C ARG A 14 5.37 -14.21 -5.33
N ALA A 15 4.54 -13.39 -5.98
CA ALA A 15 5.00 -12.44 -7.00
C ALA A 15 5.95 -11.38 -6.42
N MET A 16 5.60 -10.80 -5.28
CA MET A 16 6.33 -9.68 -4.66
C MET A 16 7.71 -10.08 -4.11
N PRO A 17 7.86 -11.13 -3.26
CA PRO A 17 9.17 -11.55 -2.77
C PRO A 17 10.10 -12.04 -3.89
N ASN A 18 9.56 -12.70 -4.92
CA ASN A 18 10.36 -13.17 -6.05
C ASN A 18 10.86 -12.00 -6.91
N ALA A 19 10.02 -11.00 -7.18
CA ALA A 19 10.46 -9.78 -7.88
C ALA A 19 11.50 -8.99 -7.08
N VAL A 20 11.31 -8.88 -5.76
CA VAL A 20 12.29 -8.28 -4.83
C VAL A 20 13.62 -9.01 -4.87
N GLN A 21 13.61 -10.36 -4.86
CA GLN A 21 14.85 -11.16 -4.91
C GLN A 21 15.52 -11.15 -6.30
N ALA A 22 14.73 -11.05 -7.37
CA ALA A 22 15.26 -11.01 -8.73
C ALA A 22 15.84 -9.63 -9.10
N GLY A 23 15.47 -8.56 -8.38
CA GLY A 23 15.83 -7.18 -8.72
C GLY A 23 15.09 -6.65 -9.96
N GLU A 24 14.20 -7.44 -10.54
CA GLU A 24 13.39 -7.12 -11.71
C GLU A 24 11.95 -7.63 -11.50
N SER A 25 10.98 -6.88 -11.98
CA SER A 25 9.55 -7.18 -11.85
C SER A 25 8.88 -7.17 -13.22
N GLU A 26 8.06 -8.19 -13.50
CA GLU A 26 7.17 -8.18 -14.67
C GLU A 26 6.03 -7.15 -14.53
N TYR A 27 5.76 -6.69 -13.30
CA TYR A 27 4.75 -5.70 -12.99
C TYR A 27 5.33 -4.29 -13.05
N GLN A 28 4.62 -3.42 -13.76
CA GLN A 28 4.94 -1.98 -13.85
C GLN A 28 4.38 -1.17 -12.67
N ALA A 29 3.38 -1.72 -11.96
CA ALA A 29 2.78 -1.11 -10.79
C ALA A 29 2.32 -2.20 -9.83
N VAL A 30 2.35 -1.91 -8.53
CA VAL A 30 1.85 -2.82 -7.50
C VAL A 30 1.11 -2.07 -6.40
N ALA A 31 0.02 -2.65 -5.92
CA ALA A 31 -0.67 -2.16 -4.75
C ALA A 31 0.07 -2.63 -3.48
N ILE A 32 0.49 -1.68 -2.66
CA ILE A 32 1.19 -1.92 -1.40
C ILE A 32 0.21 -1.63 -0.26
N THR A 33 0.12 -2.54 0.71
CA THR A 33 -0.64 -2.30 1.94
C THR A 33 0.19 -1.46 2.91
N GLU A 34 -0.46 -0.68 3.76
CA GLU A 34 0.19 0.23 4.71
C GLU A 34 1.33 -0.42 5.51
N GLN A 35 1.14 -1.65 6.00
CA GLN A 35 2.15 -2.37 6.80
C GLN A 35 3.44 -2.68 6.03
N ASN A 36 3.39 -2.69 4.69
CA ASN A 36 4.52 -3.01 3.84
C ASN A 36 5.23 -1.77 3.28
N ILE A 37 4.69 -0.56 3.50
CA ILE A 37 5.27 0.70 2.97
C ILE A 37 6.75 0.84 3.36
N PRO A 38 7.15 0.73 4.65
CA PRO A 38 8.55 0.93 5.02
C PRO A 38 9.50 -0.05 4.33
N PHE A 39 9.07 -1.32 4.17
CA PHE A 39 9.87 -2.34 3.48
C PHE A 39 10.11 -1.97 2.02
N PHE A 40 9.05 -1.67 1.26
CA PHE A 40 9.20 -1.35 -0.17
C PHE A 40 9.93 -0.02 -0.38
N TYR A 41 9.66 0.99 0.43
CA TYR A 41 10.24 2.32 0.24
C TYR A 41 11.73 2.31 0.57
N SER A 42 12.13 1.67 1.67
CA SER A 42 13.56 1.52 2.02
C SER A 42 14.35 0.57 1.12
N SER A 43 13.68 -0.33 0.39
CA SER A 43 14.36 -1.34 -0.44
C SER A 43 15.06 -0.79 -1.68
N GLY A 44 14.72 0.42 -2.13
CA GLY A 44 15.21 0.98 -3.39
C GLY A 44 14.63 0.34 -4.65
N LEU A 45 13.63 -0.55 -4.52
CA LEU A 45 13.00 -1.23 -5.66
C LEU A 45 11.98 -0.36 -6.41
N LEU A 46 11.53 0.73 -5.79
CA LEU A 46 10.58 1.65 -6.38
C LEU A 46 11.32 2.81 -7.04
N LYS A 47 10.82 3.22 -8.20
CA LYS A 47 11.27 4.43 -8.87
C LYS A 47 10.43 5.62 -8.41
N PRO A 48 11.05 6.76 -8.03
CA PRO A 48 10.29 7.98 -7.76
C PRO A 48 9.41 8.38 -8.94
N ILE A 49 8.19 8.83 -8.67
CA ILE A 49 7.22 9.19 -9.72
C ILE A 49 7.78 10.33 -10.58
N ASN A 50 8.45 11.31 -9.97
CA ASN A 50 9.08 12.42 -10.69
C ASN A 50 10.30 12.00 -11.55
N ALA A 51 10.83 10.79 -11.37
CA ALA A 51 11.82 10.22 -12.28
C ALA A 51 11.19 9.48 -13.48
N ILE A 52 9.87 9.31 -13.48
CA ILE A 52 9.06 8.78 -14.60
C ILE A 52 8.42 9.94 -15.37
N ASP A 53 7.81 10.87 -14.64
CA ASP A 53 7.19 12.09 -15.17
C ASP A 53 7.56 13.27 -14.26
N ALA A 54 8.47 14.12 -14.74
CA ALA A 54 9.03 15.22 -13.97
C ALA A 54 7.99 16.26 -13.55
N ASP A 55 6.95 16.44 -14.36
CA ASP A 55 5.90 17.45 -14.14
C ASP A 55 4.74 16.91 -13.28
N TYR A 56 4.80 15.63 -12.88
CA TYR A 56 3.77 15.03 -12.06
C TYR A 56 3.68 15.72 -10.69
N ALA A 57 2.48 16.17 -10.36
CA ALA A 57 2.08 16.64 -9.05
C ALA A 57 0.92 15.79 -8.54
N LEU A 58 0.99 15.39 -7.27
CA LEU A 58 -0.14 14.74 -6.61
C LEU A 58 -1.29 15.76 -6.50
N ASP A 59 -2.49 15.36 -6.94
CA ASP A 59 -3.69 16.19 -6.81
C ASP A 59 -3.92 16.56 -5.34
N GLU A 60 -4.17 17.85 -5.07
CA GLU A 60 -4.36 18.38 -3.71
C GLU A 60 -5.58 17.80 -2.99
N ASN A 61 -6.52 17.20 -3.73
CA ASN A 61 -7.71 16.55 -3.19
C ASN A 61 -7.45 15.10 -2.77
N ILE A 62 -6.26 14.55 -3.04
CA ILE A 62 -5.89 13.22 -2.56
C ILE A 62 -5.48 13.31 -1.09
N ILE A 63 -6.16 12.53 -0.25
CA ILE A 63 -5.81 12.41 1.17
C ILE A 63 -4.42 11.77 1.28
N SER A 64 -3.50 12.42 1.98
CA SER A 64 -2.10 11.95 2.08
C SER A 64 -1.91 10.73 2.99
N TYR A 65 -2.85 10.48 3.89
CA TYR A 65 -2.78 9.46 4.95
C TYR A 65 -1.48 9.56 5.77
N GLY A 66 -1.10 10.77 6.17
CA GLY A 66 0.16 11.00 6.89
C GLY A 66 1.38 10.82 5.99
N ASP A 67 1.29 11.34 4.76
CA ASP A 67 2.36 11.30 3.75
C ASP A 67 2.75 9.87 3.35
N ALA A 68 1.80 8.92 3.36
CA ALA A 68 2.03 7.51 3.05
C ALA A 68 2.63 7.25 1.66
N GLY A 69 2.42 8.18 0.71
CA GLY A 69 3.01 8.13 -0.64
C GLY A 69 4.45 8.66 -0.73
N ARG A 70 4.96 9.28 0.35
CA ARG A 70 6.27 9.95 0.37
C ARG A 70 7.24 9.24 1.31
N TRP A 71 8.51 9.17 0.93
CA TRP A 71 9.56 8.59 1.75
C TRP A 71 10.71 9.57 1.98
N ASP A 72 11.00 9.84 3.24
CA ASP A 72 12.17 10.58 3.64
C ASP A 72 13.33 9.61 3.87
N TRP A 73 14.33 9.67 2.98
CA TRP A 73 15.49 8.78 3.01
C TRP A 73 16.46 9.07 4.15
N ASP A 74 16.52 10.32 4.62
CA ASP A 74 17.43 10.71 5.70
C ASP A 74 16.91 10.20 7.04
N TRP A 75 15.59 10.21 7.23
CA TRP A 75 14.94 9.81 8.48
C TRP A 75 14.39 8.38 8.45
N GLY A 76 14.27 7.77 7.27
CA GLY A 76 13.74 6.42 7.11
C GLY A 76 12.27 6.29 7.52
N VAL A 77 11.49 7.33 7.24
CA VAL A 77 10.05 7.42 7.58
C VAL A 77 9.27 8.09 6.47
N ASN A 78 7.95 7.96 6.50
CA ASN A 78 7.08 8.80 5.70
C ASN A 78 7.13 10.25 6.19
N GLY A 79 7.12 11.21 5.27
CA GLY A 79 7.17 12.62 5.64
C GLY A 79 6.95 13.58 4.47
N PRO A 80 6.61 14.84 4.76
CA PRO A 80 6.23 15.82 3.74
C PRO A 80 7.39 16.24 2.84
N MET A 81 8.63 16.13 3.33
CA MET A 81 9.86 16.38 2.57
C MET A 81 10.31 15.17 1.75
N GLY A 82 9.62 14.03 1.89
CA GLY A 82 9.97 12.80 1.23
C GLY A 82 9.70 12.79 -0.27
N GLU A 83 10.45 11.96 -0.98
CA GLU A 83 10.25 11.68 -2.40
C GLU A 83 8.93 10.96 -2.63
N LEU A 84 8.20 11.33 -3.67
CA LEU A 84 6.93 10.68 -4.01
C LEU A 84 7.20 9.33 -4.68
N LEU A 85 7.00 8.24 -3.93
CA LEU A 85 7.19 6.85 -4.37
C LEU A 85 5.87 6.14 -4.68
N GLY A 86 4.73 6.69 -4.28
CA GLY A 86 3.43 6.09 -4.53
C GLY A 86 2.27 7.08 -4.45
N VAL A 87 1.13 6.65 -4.97
CA VAL A 87 -0.14 7.41 -4.92
C VAL A 87 -1.07 6.68 -3.96
N PRO A 88 -1.63 7.36 -2.94
CA PRO A 88 -2.67 6.78 -2.11
C PRO A 88 -3.93 6.51 -2.94
N ILE A 89 -4.27 5.24 -3.15
CA ILE A 89 -5.45 4.83 -3.94
C ILE A 89 -6.61 4.34 -3.08
N ASN A 90 -6.36 4.05 -1.80
CA ASN A 90 -7.35 3.52 -0.89
C ASN A 90 -6.96 3.84 0.55
N GLY A 91 -7.84 4.54 1.27
CA GLY A 91 -7.82 4.60 2.72
C GLY A 91 -8.72 3.53 3.29
N ASN A 92 -8.15 2.59 4.05
CA ASN A 92 -8.96 1.64 4.80
C ASN A 92 -9.53 2.33 6.05
N ILE A 93 -10.69 2.97 5.90
CA ILE A 93 -11.34 3.69 6.99
C ILE A 93 -11.96 2.68 7.97
N GLN A 94 -11.45 2.67 9.20
CA GLN A 94 -12.10 1.93 10.29
C GLN A 94 -13.31 2.70 10.77
N LEU A 95 -14.48 2.07 10.68
CA LEU A 95 -15.74 2.61 11.18
C LEU A 95 -16.15 1.84 12.42
N TYR A 96 -16.60 2.59 13.45
CA TYR A 96 -17.15 1.99 14.65
C TYR A 96 -18.61 1.60 14.40
N TYR A 97 -18.84 0.31 14.17
CA TYR A 97 -20.17 -0.27 14.14
C TYR A 97 -20.51 -0.87 15.50
N TYR A 98 -21.70 -0.57 16.00
CA TYR A 98 -22.17 -1.12 17.26
C TYR A 98 -23.60 -1.62 17.14
N ARG A 99 -23.95 -2.53 18.06
CA ARG A 99 -25.30 -3.07 18.22
C ARG A 99 -26.09 -2.12 19.11
N ARG A 100 -26.94 -1.31 18.47
CA ARG A 100 -27.75 -0.30 19.16
C ARG A 100 -28.58 -0.88 20.32
N ASP A 101 -29.20 -2.03 20.12
CA ASP A 101 -30.03 -2.68 21.15
C ASP A 101 -29.24 -3.06 22.40
N LEU A 102 -28.00 -3.54 22.24
CA LEU A 102 -27.12 -3.84 23.39
C LEU A 102 -26.66 -2.59 24.12
N PHE A 103 -26.54 -1.47 23.40
CA PHE A 103 -26.18 -0.17 23.95
C PHE A 103 -27.35 0.43 24.74
N ASP A 104 -28.54 0.41 24.16
CA ASP A 104 -29.78 0.81 24.81
C ASP A 104 -30.03 0.00 26.09
N ASP A 105 -29.84 -1.33 26.06
CA ASP A 105 -29.97 -2.22 27.24
C ASP A 105 -28.93 -1.92 28.33
N ALA A 106 -27.73 -1.52 27.93
CA ALA A 106 -26.65 -1.12 28.84
C ALA A 106 -26.76 0.34 29.32
N GLY A 107 -27.68 1.13 28.75
CA GLY A 107 -27.84 2.56 29.02
C GLY A 107 -26.70 3.43 28.50
N ILE A 108 -26.03 3.03 27.42
CA ILE A 108 -24.90 3.72 26.78
C ILE A 108 -25.34 4.32 25.45
#